data_AF-A0A1J4RQ73-F1
#
_entry.id   AF-A0A1J4RQ73-F1
#
_cell.length_a   1.000
_cell.length_b   1.000
_cell.length_c   1.000
_cell.angle_alpha   90.00
_cell.angle_beta   90.00
_cell.angle_gamma   90.00
#
_symmetry.space_group_name_H-M   'P 1'
#
loop_
_entity.id
_entity.type
_entity.pdbx_description
1 polymer ?
#
loop_
_entity_poly.entity_id
_entity_poly.type
_entity_poly.pdbx_seq_one_letter_code
_entity_poly.pdbx_strand_id
1 'polypeptide(L)'
;MKNNNKWLIGGLIGFTAILLTTAVVLFFQLKQPAPTPSPTPKPRPTTSPQLPQVQETTTEEVCSLSFTVGASPSPSPSPSPSPSPSPSPSPQPITCFDTCSSDAECEADLRCQSVSGTKRCVNPSCSEDADCSCAVAKKACWDKCQNNNDCESPWACQTIPGTNDKRCVNSSCVGESDCSCAVAEVAHPSPLASLPKASPPALPQAGVNTPMVLGVSVGILMMLVGLLAL
;
A
#
# COMPACT_ATOMS: atom_id res chain seq x y z
N MET A 1 -36.94 -38.18 48.05
CA MET A 1 -35.79 -37.60 47.33
C MET A 1 -36.15 -37.43 45.87
N LYS A 2 -36.78 -36.30 45.49
CA LYS A 2 -37.25 -36.10 44.11
C LYS A 2 -37.43 -34.61 43.79
N ASN A 3 -36.45 -33.75 44.11
CA ASN A 3 -36.48 -32.32 43.75
C ASN A 3 -35.08 -31.68 43.53
N ASN A 4 -34.01 -32.47 43.46
CA ASN A 4 -32.63 -31.97 43.58
C ASN A 4 -32.08 -31.42 42.25
N ASN A 5 -32.71 -31.74 41.13
CA ASN A 5 -32.22 -31.49 39.78
C ASN A 5 -32.44 -30.04 39.35
N LYS A 6 -33.44 -29.36 39.94
CA LYS A 6 -33.79 -27.98 39.60
C LYS A 6 -32.70 -26.98 40.02
N TRP A 7 -32.03 -27.27 41.15
CA TRP A 7 -30.94 -26.45 41.65
C TRP A 7 -29.68 -26.58 40.78
N LEU A 8 -29.41 -27.80 40.31
CA LEU A 8 -28.26 -28.11 39.46
C LEU A 8 -28.39 -27.50 38.06
N ILE A 9 -29.61 -27.49 37.49
CA ILE A 9 -29.88 -26.85 36.19
C ILE A 9 -29.78 -25.32 36.31
N GLY A 10 -30.29 -24.72 37.39
CA GLY A 10 -30.16 -23.28 37.63
C GLY A 10 -28.69 -22.84 37.75
N GLY A 11 -27.86 -23.61 38.45
CA GLY A 11 -26.42 -23.36 38.57
C GLY A 11 -25.68 -23.44 37.22
N LEU A 12 -26.02 -24.43 36.38
CA LEU A 12 -25.35 -24.63 35.09
C LEU A 12 -25.61 -23.47 34.11
N ILE A 13 -26.84 -22.94 34.11
CA ILE A 13 -27.23 -21.80 33.25
C ILE A 13 -26.54 -20.52 33.73
N GLY A 14 -26.45 -20.30 35.05
CA GLY A 14 -25.73 -19.16 35.61
C GLY A 14 -24.24 -19.18 35.26
N PHE A 15 -23.60 -20.35 35.39
CA PHE A 15 -22.18 -20.51 35.09
C PHE A 15 -21.84 -20.28 33.61
N THR A 16 -22.68 -20.77 32.70
CA THR A 16 -22.48 -20.57 31.25
C THR A 16 -22.64 -19.09 30.84
N ALA A 17 -23.56 -18.35 31.45
CA ALA A 17 -23.70 -16.91 31.21
C ALA A 17 -22.46 -16.10 31.67
N ILE A 18 -21.85 -16.48 32.79
CA ILE A 18 -20.63 -15.84 33.32
C ILE A 18 -19.42 -16.13 32.40
N LEU A 19 -19.29 -17.36 31.89
CA LEU A 19 -18.21 -17.70 30.96
C LEU A 19 -18.33 -16.95 29.62
N LEU A 20 -19.55 -16.82 29.09
CA LEU A 20 -19.78 -16.07 27.86
C LEU A 20 -19.45 -14.58 28.01
N THR A 21 -19.88 -13.96 29.11
CA THR A 21 -19.59 -12.54 29.37
C THR A 21 -18.10 -12.28 29.57
N THR A 22 -17.39 -13.14 30.30
CA THR A 22 -15.92 -13.02 30.43
C THR A 22 -15.19 -13.21 29.11
N ALA A 23 -15.61 -14.16 28.26
CA ALA A 23 -15.03 -14.36 26.94
C ALA A 23 -15.21 -13.13 26.02
N VAL A 24 -16.39 -12.50 26.04
CA VAL A 24 -16.65 -11.27 25.27
C VAL A 24 -15.76 -10.12 25.75
N VAL A 25 -15.64 -9.91 27.07
CA VAL A 25 -14.76 -8.85 27.61
C VAL A 25 -13.31 -9.09 27.24
N LEU A 26 -12.81 -10.32 27.36
CA LEU A 26 -11.45 -10.69 26.92
C LEU A 26 -11.23 -10.44 25.43
N PHE A 27 -12.21 -10.78 24.60
CA PHE A 27 -12.14 -10.52 23.16
C PHE A 27 -12.06 -9.03 22.85
N PHE A 28 -12.84 -8.19 23.54
CA PHE A 28 -12.76 -6.74 23.39
C PHE A 28 -11.43 -6.17 23.89
N GLN A 29 -10.91 -6.65 25.02
CA GLN A 29 -9.62 -6.20 25.57
C GLN A 29 -8.44 -6.58 24.65
N LEU A 30 -8.47 -7.77 24.02
CA LEU A 30 -7.44 -8.18 23.05
C LEU A 30 -7.49 -7.37 21.74
N LYS A 31 -8.66 -6.80 21.41
CA LYS A 31 -8.87 -5.98 20.21
C LYS A 31 -8.65 -4.49 20.43
N GLN A 32 -8.41 -4.04 21.66
CA GLN A 32 -8.08 -2.63 21.88
C GLN A 32 -6.73 -2.35 21.24
N PRO A 33 -6.68 -1.49 20.20
CA PRO A 33 -5.42 -1.05 19.62
C PRO A 33 -4.57 -0.43 20.72
N ALA A 34 -3.25 -0.67 20.69
CA ALA A 34 -2.34 -0.07 21.66
C ALA A 34 -2.64 1.43 21.80
N PRO A 35 -2.76 1.97 23.02
CA PRO A 35 -3.02 3.39 23.23
C PRO A 35 -1.94 4.17 22.51
N THR A 36 -2.35 4.92 21.49
CA THR A 36 -1.46 5.67 20.63
C THR A 36 -0.60 6.58 21.52
N PRO A 37 0.73 6.54 21.42
CA PRO A 37 1.58 7.37 22.25
C PRO A 37 1.18 8.83 22.07
N SER A 38 0.96 9.52 23.19
CA SER A 38 0.60 10.93 23.21
C SER A 38 1.60 11.73 22.36
N PRO A 39 1.14 12.63 21.48
CA PRO A 39 2.01 13.35 20.56
C PRO A 39 3.04 14.14 21.35
N THR A 40 4.30 13.74 21.23
CA THR A 40 5.43 14.49 21.77
C THR A 40 5.42 15.88 21.11
N PRO A 41 5.50 16.98 21.87
CA PRO A 41 5.49 18.33 21.29
C PRO A 41 6.64 18.46 20.30
N LYS A 42 6.29 18.59 19.02
CA LYS A 42 7.22 18.70 17.91
C LYS A 42 8.01 20.01 18.05
N PRO A 43 9.35 19.98 18.03
CA PRO A 43 10.17 21.18 18.07
C PRO A 43 9.81 22.11 16.91
N ARG A 44 9.67 23.39 17.23
CA ARG A 44 9.42 24.50 16.30
C ARG A 44 10.41 24.43 15.13
N PRO A 45 9.96 24.44 13.86
CA PRO A 45 10.86 24.43 12.72
C PRO A 45 11.68 25.73 12.71
N THR A 46 12.99 25.59 12.83
CA THR A 46 13.93 26.66 12.51
C THR A 46 13.87 26.88 11.01
N THR A 47 13.52 28.11 10.63
CA THR A 47 13.52 28.63 9.26
C THR A 47 14.79 28.24 8.52
N SER A 48 14.67 27.38 7.51
CA SER A 48 15.76 27.05 6.61
C SER A 48 15.89 28.14 5.52
N PRO A 49 17.11 28.54 5.13
CA PRO A 49 17.34 29.60 4.15
C PRO A 49 16.78 29.26 2.76
N GLN A 50 16.03 30.20 2.19
CA GLN A 50 15.44 30.12 0.86
C GLN A 50 16.53 30.18 -0.21
N LEU A 51 16.65 29.13 -1.03
CA LEU A 51 17.48 29.12 -2.23
C LEU A 51 16.79 29.97 -3.34
N PRO A 52 17.55 30.75 -4.11
CA PRO A 52 17.00 31.58 -5.20
C PRO A 52 16.41 30.71 -6.33
N GLN A 53 15.27 31.17 -6.86
CA GLN A 53 14.57 30.54 -7.98
C GLN A 53 15.43 30.54 -9.25
N VAL A 54 15.53 29.38 -9.89
CA VAL A 54 16.11 29.22 -11.23
C VAL A 54 15.02 29.49 -12.26
N GLN A 55 15.31 30.41 -13.18
CA GLN A 55 14.43 30.90 -14.23
C GLN A 55 14.48 29.91 -15.42
N GLU A 56 13.36 29.32 -15.80
CA GLU A 56 13.25 28.55 -17.05
C GLU A 56 13.33 29.50 -18.24
N THR A 57 14.32 29.26 -19.11
CA THR A 57 14.49 29.97 -20.38
C THR A 57 13.82 29.16 -21.47
N THR A 58 12.67 29.64 -21.94
CA THR A 58 11.99 29.13 -23.13
C THR A 58 12.78 29.58 -24.37
N THR A 59 13.67 28.73 -24.86
CA THR A 59 14.31 28.92 -26.17
C THR A 59 13.38 28.37 -27.24
N GLU A 60 12.53 29.23 -27.77
CA GLU A 60 11.98 29.04 -29.11
C GLU A 60 13.09 29.27 -30.14
N GLU A 61 13.67 28.19 -30.67
CA GLU A 61 14.35 28.24 -31.96
C GLU A 61 13.67 27.26 -32.92
N VAL A 62 12.76 27.84 -33.69
CA VAL A 62 12.13 27.29 -34.88
C VAL A 62 13.19 27.16 -35.97
N CYS A 63 13.77 25.96 -36.13
CA CYS A 63 14.55 25.62 -37.32
C CYS A 63 13.61 25.34 -38.51
N SER A 64 13.25 26.38 -39.26
CA SER A 64 12.64 26.25 -40.59
C SER A 64 13.73 26.22 -41.67
N LEU A 65 14.01 25.04 -42.23
CA LEU A 65 14.82 24.87 -43.44
C LEU A 65 13.91 24.92 -44.66
N SER A 66 14.06 25.97 -45.47
CA SER A 66 13.44 26.09 -46.79
C SER A 66 14.53 26.07 -47.86
N PHE A 67 14.38 25.19 -48.87
CA PHE A 67 15.21 25.20 -50.06
C PHE A 67 14.34 25.01 -51.31
N THR A 68 14.52 25.93 -52.25
CA THR A 68 13.87 25.94 -53.56
C THR A 68 14.80 25.26 -54.56
N VAL A 69 14.35 24.19 -55.22
CA VAL A 69 15.09 23.53 -56.30
C VAL A 69 14.38 23.77 -57.62
N GLY A 70 15.12 24.33 -58.58
CA GLY A 70 14.66 24.80 -59.87
C GLY A 70 14.26 23.71 -60.85
N ALA A 71 13.39 24.10 -61.79
CA ALA A 71 12.87 23.29 -62.88
C ALA A 71 13.96 22.85 -63.87
N SER A 72 13.96 21.56 -64.25
CA SER A 72 14.66 21.04 -65.44
C SER A 72 14.11 19.65 -65.82
N PRO A 73 14.30 19.17 -67.06
CA PRO A 73 13.26 19.00 -68.07
C PRO A 73 12.64 17.59 -68.10
N SER A 74 11.44 17.55 -68.70
CA SER A 74 10.56 16.41 -68.98
C SER A 74 11.24 15.22 -69.67
N PRO A 75 11.10 14.00 -69.11
CA PRO A 75 11.12 12.75 -69.86
C PRO A 75 9.81 11.94 -69.75
N SER A 76 9.28 11.61 -70.93
CA SER A 76 8.53 10.42 -71.37
C SER A 76 7.65 9.58 -70.39
N PRO A 77 6.42 9.17 -70.80
CA PRO A 77 5.49 8.43 -69.96
C PRO A 77 5.98 7.00 -69.67
N SER A 78 6.32 6.74 -68.40
CA SER A 78 6.67 5.43 -67.86
C SER A 78 5.44 4.76 -67.23
N PRO A 79 5.28 3.43 -67.34
CA PRO A 79 4.03 2.73 -67.09
C PRO A 79 3.56 2.77 -65.63
N SER A 80 2.24 2.77 -65.49
CA SER A 80 1.43 2.81 -64.27
C SER A 80 2.05 2.00 -63.10
N PRO A 81 2.35 2.64 -61.95
CA PRO A 81 2.88 1.93 -60.80
C PRO A 81 1.82 0.99 -60.21
N SER A 82 2.22 -0.26 -60.05
CA SER A 82 1.50 -1.32 -59.33
C SER A 82 1.06 -0.82 -57.95
N PRO A 83 -0.15 -1.16 -57.46
CA PRO A 83 -0.63 -0.71 -56.16
C PRO A 83 0.36 -1.09 -55.07
N SER A 84 0.96 -0.08 -54.45
CA SER A 84 1.85 -0.25 -53.31
C SER A 84 1.09 -1.02 -52.22
N PRO A 85 1.64 -2.14 -51.71
CA PRO A 85 0.99 -2.88 -50.63
C PRO A 85 0.79 -1.94 -49.44
N SER A 86 -0.45 -1.88 -48.96
CA SER A 86 -0.85 -1.10 -47.80
C SER A 86 0.12 -1.37 -46.65
N PRO A 87 0.66 -0.35 -45.96
CA PRO A 87 1.59 -0.55 -44.86
C PRO A 87 0.92 -1.47 -43.83
N SER A 88 1.59 -2.57 -43.53
CA SER A 88 1.19 -3.48 -42.47
C SER A 88 1.04 -2.65 -41.19
N PRO A 89 -0.09 -2.74 -40.47
CA PRO A 89 -0.31 -1.95 -39.26
C PRO A 89 0.86 -2.22 -38.32
N SER A 90 1.55 -1.16 -37.92
CA SER A 90 2.60 -1.26 -36.91
C SER A 90 1.98 -1.95 -35.69
N PRO A 91 2.56 -3.05 -35.20
CA PRO A 91 1.99 -3.80 -34.09
C PRO A 91 1.85 -2.85 -32.91
N GLN A 92 0.61 -2.65 -32.46
CA GLN A 92 0.35 -1.93 -31.22
C GLN A 92 0.87 -2.81 -30.07
N PRO A 93 1.49 -2.22 -29.03
CA PRO A 93 1.93 -2.98 -27.88
C PRO A 93 0.75 -3.72 -27.28
N ILE A 94 0.90 -5.04 -27.11
CA ILE A 94 -0.14 -5.90 -26.58
C ILE A 94 -0.24 -5.64 -25.08
N THR A 95 -1.44 -5.25 -24.63
CA THR A 95 -1.67 -4.88 -23.24
C THR A 95 -1.89 -6.12 -22.38
N CYS A 96 -1.96 -5.92 -21.08
CA CYS A 96 -2.10 -7.02 -20.16
C CYS A 96 -3.49 -7.69 -20.29
N PHE A 97 -3.54 -9.02 -20.17
CA PHE A 97 -4.67 -9.92 -20.51
C PHE A 97 -4.97 -10.11 -21.99
N ASP A 98 -4.32 -9.39 -22.90
CA ASP A 98 -4.46 -9.68 -24.32
C ASP A 98 -3.80 -11.02 -24.69
N THR A 99 -4.28 -11.58 -25.79
CA THR A 99 -3.79 -12.85 -26.32
C THR A 99 -2.40 -12.67 -26.93
N CYS A 100 -1.49 -13.60 -26.68
CA CYS A 100 -0.12 -13.54 -27.17
C CYS A 100 0.34 -14.91 -27.68
N SER A 101 1.30 -14.91 -28.60
CA SER A 101 1.95 -16.17 -29.04
C SER A 101 3.29 -16.39 -28.34
N SER A 102 3.98 -15.30 -28.00
CA SER A 102 5.32 -15.24 -27.42
C SER A 102 5.48 -14.06 -26.46
N ASP A 103 6.49 -14.13 -25.58
CA ASP A 103 6.79 -13.08 -24.60
C ASP A 103 7.18 -11.75 -25.24
N ALA A 104 7.70 -11.75 -26.47
CA ALA A 104 8.13 -10.54 -27.18
C ALA A 104 6.97 -9.65 -27.63
N GLU A 105 5.75 -10.20 -27.64
CA GLU A 105 4.55 -9.45 -27.99
C GLU A 105 4.01 -8.64 -26.81
N CYS A 106 4.34 -9.06 -25.58
CA CYS A 106 3.84 -8.44 -24.37
C CYS A 106 4.63 -7.17 -23.99
N GLU A 107 3.95 -6.22 -23.36
CA GLU A 107 4.59 -5.02 -22.80
C GLU A 107 5.67 -5.39 -21.77
N ALA A 108 6.73 -4.58 -21.65
CA ALA A 108 8.06 -4.95 -21.14
C ALA A 108 8.14 -5.95 -19.96
N ASP A 109 7.31 -5.79 -18.92
CA ASP A 109 7.36 -6.61 -17.70
C ASP A 109 6.40 -7.81 -17.70
N LEU A 110 5.68 -8.02 -18.79
CA LEU A 110 4.68 -9.07 -18.95
C LEU A 110 5.27 -10.29 -19.65
N ARG A 111 4.73 -11.46 -19.32
CA ARG A 111 5.09 -12.75 -19.92
C ARG A 111 3.84 -13.41 -20.50
N CYS A 112 4.02 -14.07 -21.63
CA CYS A 112 2.97 -14.78 -22.33
C CYS A 112 2.76 -16.16 -21.68
N GLN A 113 1.82 -16.25 -20.75
CA GLN A 113 1.52 -17.47 -19.99
C GLN A 113 0.13 -18.03 -20.31
N SER A 114 -0.04 -19.34 -20.16
CA SER A 114 -1.35 -19.99 -20.33
C SER A 114 -2.20 -19.80 -19.08
N VAL A 115 -3.22 -18.95 -19.19
CA VAL A 115 -4.26 -18.72 -18.17
C VAL A 115 -5.54 -19.37 -18.69
N SER A 116 -6.03 -20.40 -18.00
CA SER A 116 -7.25 -21.13 -18.34
C SER A 116 -7.24 -21.69 -19.77
N GLY A 117 -6.07 -22.17 -20.22
CA GLY A 117 -5.87 -22.75 -21.54
C GLY A 117 -5.72 -21.74 -22.69
N THR A 118 -5.74 -20.43 -22.41
CA THR A 118 -5.47 -19.38 -23.39
C THR A 118 -4.18 -18.66 -23.04
N LYS A 119 -3.27 -18.49 -24.01
CA LYS A 119 -2.04 -17.71 -23.80
C LYS A 119 -2.35 -16.22 -23.71
N ARG A 120 -2.00 -15.58 -22.60
CA ARG A 120 -2.23 -14.17 -22.34
C ARG A 120 -1.00 -13.50 -21.76
N CYS A 121 -0.80 -12.21 -22.06
CA CYS A 121 0.24 -11.40 -21.44
C CYS A 121 -0.13 -11.11 -19.99
N VAL A 122 0.60 -11.69 -19.05
CA VAL A 122 0.35 -11.56 -17.61
C VAL A 122 1.65 -11.42 -16.83
N ASN A 123 1.56 -11.01 -15.57
CA ASN A 123 2.73 -10.90 -14.71
C ASN A 123 3.36 -12.30 -14.48
N PRO A 124 4.69 -12.49 -14.63
CA PRO A 124 5.38 -13.73 -14.30
C PRO A 124 5.08 -14.28 -12.89
N SER A 125 4.66 -13.44 -11.95
CA SER A 125 4.33 -13.84 -10.57
C SER A 125 2.95 -14.46 -10.38
N CYS A 126 2.14 -14.65 -11.42
CA CYS A 126 0.86 -15.34 -11.28
C CYS A 126 1.05 -16.85 -11.09
N SER A 127 0.58 -17.38 -9.96
CA SER A 127 0.52 -18.82 -9.72
C SER A 127 -0.81 -19.43 -10.18
N GLU A 128 -1.89 -18.66 -10.16
CA GLU A 128 -3.27 -19.11 -10.40
C GLU A 128 -4.03 -18.08 -11.25
N ASP A 129 -5.05 -18.54 -11.98
CA ASP A 129 -5.84 -17.71 -12.90
C ASP A 129 -6.53 -16.51 -12.21
N ALA A 130 -6.88 -16.68 -10.93
CA ALA A 130 -7.53 -15.64 -10.13
C ALA A 130 -6.57 -14.55 -9.64
N ASP A 131 -5.29 -14.89 -9.47
CA ASP A 131 -4.23 -13.96 -9.03
C ASP A 131 -3.52 -13.27 -10.19
N CYS A 132 -3.71 -13.79 -11.40
CA CYS A 132 -3.48 -13.05 -12.62
C CYS A 132 -4.50 -11.93 -12.73
N SER A 133 -4.28 -10.88 -11.96
CA SER A 133 -4.71 -9.54 -12.30
C SER A 133 -3.47 -8.83 -12.81
N CYS A 134 -3.59 -8.37 -14.05
CA CYS A 134 -2.68 -7.40 -14.61
C CYS A 134 -2.68 -6.18 -13.72
N ALA A 135 -1.71 -6.15 -12.80
CA ALA A 135 -1.39 -4.96 -12.07
C ALA A 135 -0.99 -3.93 -13.12
N VAL A 136 -1.97 -3.14 -13.56
CA VAL A 136 -1.73 -1.83 -14.16
C VAL A 136 -0.60 -1.23 -13.34
N ALA A 137 0.48 -0.81 -14.02
CA ALA A 137 1.72 -0.36 -13.40
C ALA A 137 1.44 0.22 -12.01
N LYS A 138 1.93 -0.48 -10.99
CA LYS A 138 1.58 -0.20 -9.60
C LYS A 138 1.79 1.28 -9.37
N LYS A 139 0.72 1.95 -8.99
CA LYS A 139 0.66 3.38 -8.90
C LYS A 139 1.58 3.84 -7.79
N ALA A 140 2.36 4.87 -8.08
CA ALA A 140 3.30 5.42 -7.13
C ALA A 140 2.53 6.13 -6.01
N CYS A 141 3.24 6.48 -4.95
CA CYS A 141 2.63 7.25 -3.88
C CYS A 141 2.12 8.61 -4.41
N TRP A 142 0.92 9.04 -3.96
CA TRP A 142 0.09 10.15 -4.47
C TRP A 142 -0.66 9.93 -5.80
N ASP A 143 -0.46 8.83 -6.51
CA ASP A 143 -1.26 8.55 -7.70
C ASP A 143 -2.70 8.18 -7.34
N LYS A 144 -3.65 8.54 -8.23
CA LYS A 144 -5.07 8.21 -8.08
C LYS A 144 -5.30 6.71 -8.24
N CYS A 145 -5.92 6.09 -7.24
CA CYS A 145 -6.25 4.67 -7.22
C CYS A 145 -7.76 4.46 -7.06
N GLN A 146 -8.26 3.28 -7.42
CA GLN A 146 -9.62 2.85 -7.08
C GLN A 146 -9.61 1.91 -5.88
N ASN A 147 -8.62 1.01 -5.83
CA ASN A 147 -8.51 -0.12 -4.91
C ASN A 147 -7.08 -0.24 -4.36
N ASN A 148 -6.89 -0.92 -3.23
CA ASN A 148 -5.55 -1.15 -2.65
C ASN A 148 -4.59 -1.87 -3.59
N ASN A 149 -5.12 -2.73 -4.47
CA ASN A 149 -4.30 -3.47 -5.43
C ASN A 149 -3.72 -2.60 -6.55
N ASP A 150 -4.16 -1.36 -6.70
CA ASP A 150 -3.59 -0.44 -7.68
C ASP A 150 -2.25 0.14 -7.19
N CYS A 151 -2.01 0.14 -5.89
CA CYS A 151 -0.86 0.78 -5.28
C CYS A 151 0.34 -0.16 -5.14
N GLU A 152 1.55 0.38 -5.33
CA GLU A 152 2.78 -0.36 -5.05
C GLU A 152 2.90 -0.64 -3.55
N SER A 153 3.34 -1.83 -3.14
CA SER A 153 3.64 -2.08 -1.74
C SER A 153 4.79 -1.17 -1.30
N PRO A 154 4.73 -0.45 -0.16
CA PRO A 154 3.85 -0.66 1.00
C PRO A 154 2.59 0.23 1.06
N TRP A 155 2.20 0.88 -0.04
CA TRP A 155 1.13 1.87 -0.07
C TRP A 155 -0.26 1.20 -0.14
N ALA A 156 -1.28 1.89 0.40
CA ALA A 156 -2.68 1.50 0.35
C ALA A 156 -3.51 2.63 -0.28
N CYS A 157 -4.62 2.26 -0.92
CA CYS A 157 -5.51 3.23 -1.55
C CYS A 157 -6.47 3.82 -0.52
N GLN A 158 -6.26 5.07 -0.11
CA GLN A 158 -7.11 5.75 0.87
C GLN A 158 -7.72 7.03 0.31
N THR A 159 -8.90 7.40 0.83
CA THR A 159 -9.54 8.69 0.53
C THR A 159 -8.86 9.78 1.34
N ILE A 160 -8.37 10.83 0.67
CA ILE A 160 -7.68 11.94 1.33
C ILE A 160 -8.70 12.86 2.02
N PRO A 161 -8.58 13.13 3.33
CA PRO A 161 -9.53 13.99 4.04
C PRO A 161 -9.55 15.41 3.46
N GLY A 162 -10.75 15.90 3.16
CA GLY A 162 -10.95 17.20 2.49
C GLY A 162 -11.12 17.10 0.97
N THR A 163 -10.82 15.95 0.37
CA THR A 163 -11.11 15.66 -1.03
C THR A 163 -11.93 14.36 -1.15
N ASN A 164 -12.61 14.15 -2.28
CA ASN A 164 -13.24 12.87 -2.60
C ASN A 164 -12.31 11.96 -3.44
N ASP A 165 -11.04 12.32 -3.58
CA ASP A 165 -10.06 11.56 -4.35
C ASP A 165 -9.45 10.45 -3.49
N LYS A 166 -9.30 9.26 -4.09
CA LYS A 166 -8.55 8.14 -3.51
C LYS A 166 -7.15 8.10 -4.09
N ARG A 167 -6.13 7.98 -3.23
CA ARG A 167 -4.73 7.98 -3.63
C ARG A 167 -3.91 6.94 -2.89
N CYS A 168 -2.84 6.49 -3.53
CA CYS A 168 -1.89 5.56 -2.94
C CYS A 168 -1.05 6.27 -1.87
N VAL A 169 -1.29 5.96 -0.61
CA VAL A 169 -0.61 6.59 0.53
C VAL A 169 -0.32 5.56 1.62
N ASN A 170 0.47 5.95 2.63
CA ASN A 170 0.68 5.08 3.80
C ASN A 170 -0.63 4.95 4.58
N SER A 171 -0.92 3.75 5.10
CA SER A 171 -2.13 3.51 5.88
C SER A 171 -2.26 4.37 7.14
N SER A 172 -1.15 4.99 7.57
CA SER A 172 -1.06 5.87 8.74
C SER A 172 -1.40 7.34 8.47
N CYS A 173 -1.85 7.66 7.26
CA CYS A 173 -2.18 9.02 6.86
C CYS A 173 -3.46 9.55 7.50
N VAL A 174 -3.35 10.61 8.29
CA VAL A 174 -4.50 11.33 8.89
C VAL A 174 -4.82 12.62 8.15
N GLY A 175 -3.92 13.11 7.29
CA GLY A 175 -4.07 14.36 6.55
C GLY A 175 -3.12 14.46 5.34
N GLU A 176 -3.42 15.39 4.43
CA GLU A 176 -2.62 15.66 3.21
C GLU A 176 -1.15 15.99 3.55
N SER A 177 -0.91 16.69 4.66
CA SER A 177 0.43 17.04 5.14
C SER A 177 1.20 15.89 5.80
N ASP A 178 0.53 14.82 6.24
CA ASP A 178 1.15 13.68 6.92
C ASP A 178 1.49 12.54 5.96
N CYS A 179 0.91 12.55 4.75
CA CYS A 179 1.22 11.62 3.68
C CYS A 179 2.50 11.97 2.95
N SER A 180 3.63 11.75 3.62
CA SER A 180 4.94 11.82 2.98
C SER A 180 5.23 10.50 2.27
N CYS A 181 5.46 10.54 0.96
CA CYS A 181 5.93 9.40 0.16
C CYS A 181 7.41 9.09 0.36
N ALA A 182 7.99 9.52 1.49
CA ALA A 182 9.31 9.07 1.86
C ALA A 182 9.20 7.55 1.95
N VAL A 183 9.84 6.87 1.00
CA VAL A 183 10.10 5.44 1.08
C VAL A 183 10.68 5.28 2.47
N ALA A 184 9.92 4.66 3.38
CA ALA A 184 10.51 4.23 4.63
C ALA A 184 11.58 3.28 4.17
N GLU A 185 12.82 3.76 4.10
CA GLU A 185 13.99 2.98 3.76
C GLU A 185 13.99 1.88 4.80
N VAL A 186 13.40 0.75 4.43
CA VAL A 186 13.37 -0.45 5.23
C VAL A 186 14.85 -0.67 5.48
N ALA A 187 15.27 -0.48 6.72
CA ALA A 187 16.65 -0.64 7.12
C ALA A 187 17.05 -2.06 6.73
N HIS A 188 17.55 -2.20 5.51
CA HIS A 188 18.26 -3.37 5.07
C HIS A 188 19.43 -3.46 6.05
N PRO A 189 19.61 -4.56 6.77
CA PRO A 189 20.79 -4.74 7.58
C PRO A 189 21.99 -4.79 6.64
N SER A 190 22.56 -3.62 6.34
CA SER A 190 23.84 -3.53 5.67
C SER A 190 24.86 -4.27 6.54
N PRO A 191 25.66 -5.18 5.97
CA PRO A 191 26.67 -5.90 6.72
C PRO A 191 27.66 -4.89 7.30
N LEU A 192 27.84 -4.99 8.63
CA LEU A 192 28.77 -4.24 9.46
C LEU A 192 30.12 -3.99 8.74
N ALA A 193 30.33 -2.76 8.29
CA ALA A 193 31.67 -2.18 8.24
C ALA A 193 31.90 -1.45 9.56
N SER A 194 32.78 -2.04 10.37
CA SER A 194 33.18 -1.62 11.71
C SER A 194 33.60 -0.15 11.79
N LEU A 195 32.74 0.71 12.36
CA LEU A 195 33.09 2.08 12.74
C LEU A 195 33.34 2.15 14.27
N PRO A 196 34.30 2.98 14.76
CA PRO A 196 34.69 2.96 16.15
C PRO A 196 33.58 3.52 17.06
N LYS A 197 33.42 2.83 18.18
CA LYS A 197 32.46 3.05 19.25
C LYS A 197 32.61 4.45 19.85
N ALA A 198 31.76 5.39 19.42
CA ALA A 198 31.51 6.62 20.14
C ALA A 198 30.54 6.33 21.30
N SER A 199 30.92 6.71 22.52
CA SER A 199 30.10 6.55 23.72
C SER A 199 28.76 7.27 23.59
N PRO A 200 27.63 6.61 23.88
CA PRO A 200 26.32 7.26 23.84
C PRO A 200 26.17 8.25 25.00
N PRO A 201 25.53 9.41 24.79
CA PRO A 201 25.16 10.32 25.86
C PRO A 201 24.08 9.68 26.75
N ALA A 202 24.25 9.81 28.06
CA ALA A 202 23.31 9.29 29.05
C ALA A 202 21.94 9.96 28.91
N LEU A 203 20.91 9.16 28.63
CA LEU A 203 19.52 9.60 28.66
C LEU A 203 18.99 9.68 30.09
N PRO A 204 18.13 10.67 30.42
CA PRO A 204 17.48 10.74 31.72
C PRO A 204 16.50 9.58 31.90
N GLN A 205 16.57 8.92 33.06
CA GLN A 205 15.62 7.91 33.50
C GLN A 205 14.22 8.53 33.62
N ALA A 206 13.33 8.24 32.67
CA ALA A 206 11.91 8.48 32.82
C ALA A 206 11.33 7.41 33.76
N GLY A 207 10.94 7.83 34.96
CA GLY A 207 10.31 6.98 35.97
C GLY A 207 8.99 6.40 35.45
N VAL A 208 8.93 5.07 35.35
CA VAL A 208 7.71 4.33 35.10
C VAL A 208 6.88 4.30 36.37
N ASN A 209 5.89 5.19 36.46
CA ASN A 209 4.87 5.11 37.50
C ASN A 209 3.82 4.08 37.04
N THR A 210 3.87 2.87 37.61
CA THR A 210 2.84 1.84 37.45
C THR A 210 1.85 1.88 38.61
N PRO A 211 0.67 2.50 38.46
CA PRO A 211 -0.49 2.14 39.26
C PRO A 211 -1.53 1.43 38.37
N MET A 212 -2.33 0.56 38.99
CA MET A 212 -3.54 -0.10 38.43
C MET A 212 -3.43 -1.49 37.80
N VAL A 213 -2.64 -2.40 38.37
CA VAL A 213 -2.89 -3.86 38.18
C VAL A 213 -3.36 -4.56 39.47
N LEU A 214 -3.31 -3.88 40.62
CA LEU A 214 -3.70 -4.46 41.92
C LEU A 214 -5.20 -4.32 42.27
N GLY A 215 -5.99 -3.59 41.49
CA GLY A 215 -7.40 -3.32 41.84
C GLY A 215 -8.40 -4.43 41.46
N VAL A 216 -8.09 -5.25 40.45
CA VAL A 216 -9.07 -6.21 39.90
C VAL A 216 -9.05 -7.55 40.64
N SER A 217 -7.93 -7.92 41.26
CA SER A 217 -7.79 -9.21 41.96
C SER A 217 -8.59 -9.28 43.27
N VAL A 218 -8.75 -8.16 43.99
CA VAL A 218 -9.50 -8.12 45.26
C VAL A 218 -11.02 -8.28 45.03
N GLY A 219 -11.55 -7.72 43.94
CA GLY A 219 -12.98 -7.84 43.61
C GLY A 219 -13.40 -9.28 43.28
N ILE A 220 -12.56 -10.00 42.53
CA ILE A 220 -12.82 -11.40 42.16
C ILE A 220 -12.74 -12.32 43.37
N LEU A 221 -11.81 -12.06 44.30
CA LEU A 221 -11.68 -12.83 45.53
C LEU A 221 -12.91 -12.66 46.46
N MET A 222 -13.43 -11.44 46.57
CA MET A 222 -14.63 -11.18 47.39
C MET A 222 -15.90 -11.81 46.80
N MET A 223 -16.02 -11.89 45.46
CA MET A 223 -17.14 -12.61 44.84
C MET A 223 -17.07 -14.13 45.07
N LEU A 224 -15.87 -14.73 45.03
CA LEU A 224 -15.69 -16.17 45.28
C LEU A 224 -15.99 -16.55 46.74
N VAL A 225 -15.60 -15.69 47.70
CA VAL A 225 -15.89 -15.93 49.12
C VAL A 225 -17.39 -15.79 49.41
N GLY A 226 -18.08 -14.82 48.78
CA GLY A 226 -19.54 -14.68 48.89
C GLY A 226 -20.30 -15.90 48.35
N LEU A 227 -19.80 -16.53 47.28
CA LEU A 227 -20.43 -17.71 46.68
C LEU A 227 -20.24 -18.99 47.50
N LEU A 228 -19.16 -19.09 48.28
CA LEU A 228 -18.88 -20.24 49.16
C LEU A 228 -19.59 -20.14 50.52
N ALA A 229 -20.10 -18.96 50.88
CA ALA A 229 -20.81 -18.71 52.14
C ALA A 229 -22.34 -18.86 52.03
N LEU A 230 -22.88 -19.13 50.84
CA LEU A 230 -24.29 -19.47 50.57
C LEU A 230 -24.45 -20.96 50.28
#